data_AF-A0A316HLJ3-F1
#
_entry.id   AF-A0A316HLJ3-F1
#
_cell.length_a   1.000
_cell.length_b   1.000
_cell.length_c   1.000
_cell.angle_alpha   90.00
_cell.angle_beta   90.00
_cell.angle_gamma   90.00
#
_symmetry.space_group_name_H-M   'P 1'
#
loop_
_entity.id
_entity.type
_entity.pdbx_description
1 polymer ?
#
loop_
_entity_poly.entity_id
_entity_poly.type
_entity_poly.pdbx_seq_one_letter_code
_entity_poly.pdbx_strand_id
1 'polypeptide(L)' 'ALPGADALLIATEWKNFRAPSFEMIKQALATPVIFDGRNLYDPRVLARHGIDYISIGRKGGKRDRRVTKELAA' A
#
# COMPACT_ATOMS: atom_id res chain seq x y z
N ALA A 1 -8.87 4.48 11.69
CA ALA A 1 -9.27 3.06 11.60
C ALA A 1 -8.21 2.29 10.83
N LEU A 2 -7.81 1.12 11.35
CA LEU A 2 -7.02 0.00 10.78
C LEU A 2 -6.74 -0.98 11.95
N PRO A 3 -7.71 -1.72 12.46
CA PRO A 3 -7.40 -3.13 12.75
C PRO A 3 -8.41 -4.06 12.10
N GLY A 4 -7.92 -5.06 11.36
CA GLY A 4 -8.73 -6.10 10.72
C GLY A 4 -9.46 -5.67 9.45
N ALA A 5 -9.25 -4.44 8.97
CA ALA A 5 -9.81 -4.01 7.70
C ALA A 5 -9.18 -4.78 6.52
N ASP A 6 -9.98 -5.07 5.49
CA ASP A 6 -9.49 -5.76 4.30
C ASP A 6 -8.56 -4.90 3.44
N ALA A 7 -8.76 -3.57 3.44
CA ALA A 7 -8.04 -2.62 2.61
C ALA A 7 -8.02 -1.21 3.23
N LEU A 8 -7.10 -0.37 2.76
CA LEU A 8 -7.08 1.07 3.04
C LEU A 8 -7.45 1.88 1.79
N LEU A 9 -8.38 2.84 1.92
CA LEU A 9 -8.71 3.82 0.88
C LEU A 9 -8.27 5.23 1.31
N ILE A 10 -7.52 5.91 0.45
CA ILE A 10 -7.19 7.34 0.59
C ILE A 10 -8.13 8.15 -0.29
N ALA A 11 -9.13 8.75 0.35
CA ALA A 11 -10.11 9.61 -0.31
C ALA A 11 -9.78 11.10 -0.18
N THR A 12 -8.86 11.49 0.71
CA THR A 12 -8.50 12.90 0.97
C THR A 12 -6.99 13.07 1.13
N GLU A 13 -6.45 14.24 0.77
CA GLU A 13 -5.02 14.55 0.72
C GLU A 13 -4.48 15.22 2.00
N TRP A 14 -5.13 14.95 3.13
CA TRP A 14 -4.79 15.61 4.39
C TRP A 14 -3.33 15.33 4.79
N LYS A 15 -2.66 16.36 5.34
CA LYS A 15 -1.22 16.31 5.66
C LYS A 15 -0.85 15.11 6.54
N ASN A 16 -1.73 14.73 7.47
CA ASN A 16 -1.53 13.59 8.38
C ASN A 16 -1.36 12.25 7.65
N PHE A 17 -1.79 12.14 6.39
CA PHE A 17 -1.64 10.92 5.60
C PHE A 17 -0.37 10.90 4.75
N ARG A 18 0.50 11.92 4.77
CA ARG A 18 1.66 11.96 3.85
C ARG A 18 2.88 11.16 4.30
N ALA A 19 2.98 10.85 5.59
CA ALA A 19 4.13 10.15 6.16
C ALA A 19 3.70 9.07 7.18
N PRO A 20 2.92 8.06 6.76
CA PRO A 20 2.52 6.99 7.66
C PRO A 20 3.65 5.97 7.89
N SER A 21 3.53 5.16 8.93
CA SER A 21 4.29 3.92 9.04
C SER A 21 3.63 2.85 8.16
N PHE A 22 4.23 2.54 7.01
CA PHE A 22 3.73 1.50 6.11
C PHE A 22 3.80 0.10 6.71
N GLU A 23 4.78 -0.13 7.59
CA GLU A 23 4.89 -1.41 8.30
C GLU A 23 3.69 -1.62 9.24
N MET A 24 3.29 -0.59 9.98
CA MET A 24 2.09 -0.67 10.83
C MET A 24 0.82 -0.85 10.01
N ILE A 25 0.71 -0.17 8.86
CA ILE A 25 -0.44 -0.32 7.96
C ILE A 25 -0.53 -1.76 7.46
N LYS A 26 0.58 -2.34 7.01
CA LYS A 26 0.65 -3.72 6.52
C LYS A 26 0.20 -4.72 7.59
N GLN A 27 0.69 -4.57 8.82
CA GLN A 27 0.38 -5.48 9.93
C GLN A 27 -1.09 -5.38 10.37
N ALA A 28 -1.70 -4.21 10.21
CA ALA A 28 -3.06 -3.96 10.65
C ALA A 28 -4.15 -4.40 9.66
N LEU A 29 -3.78 -4.61 8.39
CA LEU A 29 -4.70 -5.00 7.31
C LEU A 29 -4.77 -6.53 7.17
N ALA A 30 -5.97 -7.06 6.94
CA ALA A 30 -6.15 -8.49 6.63
C ALA A 30 -5.52 -8.84 5.27
N THR A 31 -5.63 -7.93 4.29
CA THR A 31 -4.89 -7.98 3.03
C THR A 31 -4.11 -6.68 2.85
N PRO A 32 -2.79 -6.70 2.63
CA PRO A 32 -1.99 -5.48 2.54
C PRO A 32 -2.20 -4.80 1.19
N VAL A 33 -3.35 -4.13 1.01
CA VAL A 33 -3.74 -3.39 -0.20
C VAL A 33 -4.20 -1.98 0.13
N ILE A 34 -3.72 -1.02 -0.66
CA ILE A 34 -4.05 0.40 -0.56
C ILE A 34 -4.60 0.88 -1.91
N PHE A 35 -5.78 1.48 -1.89
CA PHE A 35 -6.36 2.27 -2.96
C PHE A 35 -6.13 3.75 -2.66
N ASP A 36 -5.49 4.47 -3.58
CA ASP A 36 -5.14 5.87 -3.36
C ASP A 36 -5.69 6.77 -4.46
N GLY A 37 -6.82 7.40 -4.14
CA GLY A 37 -7.49 8.36 -5.02
C GLY A 37 -6.80 9.72 -5.11
N ARG A 38 -5.79 9.96 -4.26
CA ARG A 38 -5.07 11.25 -4.16
C ARG A 38 -3.60 11.12 -4.53
N ASN A 39 -3.14 9.93 -4.86
CA ASN A 39 -1.80 9.64 -5.35
C ASN A 39 -0.69 10.13 -4.39
N LEU A 40 -0.93 10.03 -3.08
CA LEU A 40 -0.06 10.54 -2.00
C LEU A 40 1.27 9.79 -1.90
N TYR A 41 1.29 8.51 -2.25
CA TYR A 41 2.47 7.67 -2.03
C TYR A 41 3.23 7.34 -3.32
N ASP A 42 4.50 6.97 -3.14
CA ASP A 42 5.35 6.44 -4.20
C ASP A 42 5.11 4.92 -4.34
N PRO A 43 4.66 4.42 -5.52
CA PRO A 43 4.46 3.00 -5.76
C PRO A 43 5.67 2.11 -5.40
N ARG A 44 6.89 2.61 -5.58
CA ARG A 44 8.13 1.87 -5.29
C ARG A 44 8.35 1.69 -3.79
N VAL A 45 7.90 2.65 -2.97
CA VAL A 45 7.95 2.52 -1.51
C VAL A 45 6.99 1.44 -1.07
N LEU A 46 5.74 1.46 -1.56
CA LEU A 46 4.73 0.49 -1.16
C LEU A 46 5.08 -0.93 -1.61
N ALA A 47 5.65 -1.08 -2.81
CA ALA A 47 6.12 -2.36 -3.31
C ALA A 47 7.23 -2.96 -2.41
N ARG A 48 8.18 -2.14 -1.93
CA ARG A 48 9.22 -2.57 -0.99
C ARG A 48 8.67 -3.01 0.36
N HIS A 49 7.57 -2.42 0.82
CA HIS A 49 6.87 -2.87 2.03
C HIS A 49 5.98 -4.11 1.79
N GLY A 50 5.85 -4.58 0.54
CA GLY A 50 5.00 -5.71 0.19
C GLY A 50 3.51 -5.37 0.23
N ILE A 51 3.17 -4.11 -0.02
CA ILE A 51 1.79 -3.61 -0.07
C ILE A 51 1.37 -3.45 -1.54
N ASP A 52 0.22 -4.01 -1.91
CA ASP A 52 -0.39 -3.73 -3.21
C ASP A 52 -0.90 -2.29 -3.25
N TYR A 53 -0.41 -1.51 -4.21
CA TYR A 53 -0.75 -0.09 -4.31
C TYR A 53 -1.44 0.22 -5.63
N ILE A 54 -2.68 0.71 -5.53
CA ILE A 54 -3.54 1.03 -6.66
C ILE A 54 -3.76 2.55 -6.67
N SER A 55 -3.09 3.22 -7.60
CA SER A 55 -3.12 4.67 -7.79
C SER A 55 -3.88 5.06 -9.04
N ILE A 56 -4.37 6.29 -9.10
CA ILE A 56 -5.09 6.83 -10.26
C ILE A 56 -4.10 7.36 -11.31
N GLY A 57 -4.27 6.95 -12.57
CA GLY A 57 -3.52 7.52 -13.71
C GLY A 57 -2.03 7.21 -13.76
N ARG A 58 -1.51 6.33 -12.89
CA ARG A 58 -0.10 5.87 -12.92
C ARG A 58 -0.04 4.40 -13.34
N LYS A 59 0.99 4.02 -14.10
CA LYS A 59 1.28 2.60 -14.38
C LYS A 59 1.55 1.93 -13.02
N GLY A 60 0.66 1.03 -12.62
CA GLY A 60 0.56 0.55 -11.24
C GLY A 60 1.83 -0.14 -10.74
N GLY A 61 2.16 0.08 -9.47
CA GLY A 61 3.12 -0.73 -8.72
C GLY A 61 2.50 -2.06 -8.34
N LYS A 62 2.24 -2.93 -9.33
CA LYS A 62 1.86 -4.31 -9.04
C LYS A 62 3.03 -4.95 -8.30
N ARG A 63 2.75 -5.64 -7.17
CA ARG A 63 3.74 -6.56 -6.59
C ARG A 63 4.22 -7.49 -7.69
N ASP A 64 5.52 -7.52 -7.95
CA ASP A 64 6.09 -8.57 -8.76
C ASP A 64 5.96 -9.88 -7.97
N ARG A 65 4.98 -10.70 -8.37
CA ARG A 65 4.69 -11.99 -7.73
C ARG A 65 5.86 -12.97 -7.83
N ARG A 66 6.87 -12.71 -8.67
CA ARG A 66 8.07 -13.55 -8.82
C ARG A 66 9.06 -13.31 -7.66
N VAL A 67 9.32 -12.05 -7.32
CA VAL A 67 10.23 -11.67 -6.22
C VAL A 67 9.72 -12.16 -4.86
N THR A 68 8.41 -12.11 -4.63
CA THR A 68 7.82 -12.55 -3.34
C THR A 68 7.86 -14.06 -3.12
N LYS A 69 7.97 -14.87 -4.17
CA LYS A 69 8.13 -16.33 -4.02
C LYS A 69 9.57 -16.70 -3.66
N GLU A 70 10.53 -15.93 -4.11
CA GLU A 70 11.97 -16.17 -3.91
C GLU A 70 12.43 -15.81 -2.49
N LEU A 71 11.75 -14.88 -1.82
CA LEU A 71 12.00 -14.53 -0.41
C LEU A 71 11.22 -15.39 0.60
N ALA A 72 10.29 -16.22 0.12
CA ALA A 72 9.47 -17.12 0.94
C ALA A 72 9.88 -18.60 0.83
N ALA A 73 10.95 -18.88 0.07
CA ALA A 73 11.60 -20.17 -0.08
C ALA A 73 12.98 -20.14 0.60
#